data_AF-A0A1U9XEL2-F1
#
_entry.id   AF-A0A1U9XEL2-F1
#
_cell.length_a   1.000
_cell.length_b   1.000
_cell.length_c   1.000
_cell.angle_alpha   90.00
_cell.angle_beta   90.00
_cell.angle_gamma   90.00
#
_symmetry.space_group_name_H-M   'P 1'
#
loop_
_entity.id
_entity.type
_entity.pdbx_description
1 polymer ?
#
loop_
_entity_poly.entity_id
_entity_poly.type
_entity_poly.pdbx_seq_one_letter_code
_entity_poly.pdbx_strand_id
1 'polypeptide(L)'
;MSFLVRVYIRPDVEAVRGENTLAVWDAWWPEWVDDLLEAGKLTQSRSDTFPSLYRGIASDILPMLPENRRMSPARYFTPEVLQERINACPLDAILGIEIWDQC
;
A
#
# COMPACT_ATOMS: atom_id res chain seq x y z
N MET A 1 6.26 -2.05 17.00
CA MET A 1 5.41 -2.90 16.16
C MET A 1 5.81 -2.64 14.72
N SER A 2 6.11 -3.69 13.96
CA SER A 2 6.34 -3.60 12.52
C SER A 2 5.03 -3.89 11.80
N PHE A 3 4.76 -3.13 10.76
CA PHE A 3 3.59 -3.28 9.92
C PHE A 3 4.03 -3.62 8.50
N LEU A 4 3.44 -4.66 7.93
CA LEU A 4 3.58 -4.95 6.51
C LEU A 4 2.58 -4.08 5.75
N VAL A 5 3.10 -3.15 4.95
CA VAL A 5 2.31 -2.28 4.09
C VAL A 5 2.35 -2.85 2.67
N ARG A 6 1.18 -3.14 2.10
CA ARG A 6 1.02 -3.54 0.70
C ARG A 6 0.13 -2.54 -0.02
N VAL A 7 0.58 -2.06 -1.16
CA VAL A 7 -0.18 -1.20 -2.06
C VAL A 7 -0.40 -1.91 -3.37
N TYR A 8 -1.65 -1.94 -3.83
CA TYR A 8 -2.04 -2.63 -5.06
C TYR A 8 -3.16 -1.88 -5.79
N ILE A 9 -3.20 -2.00 -7.11
CA ILE A 9 -4.22 -1.36 -7.95
C ILE A 9 -5.51 -2.19 -7.99
N ARG A 10 -6.67 -1.53 -8.06
CA ARG A 10 -8.00 -2.17 -8.16
C ARG A 10 -8.30 -3.13 -6.98
N PRO A 11 -8.58 -2.59 -5.79
CA PRO A 11 -8.95 -3.41 -4.64
C PRO A 11 -10.24 -4.22 -4.80
N ASP A 12 -11.03 -3.95 -5.84
CA ASP A 12 -12.29 -4.63 -6.15
C ASP A 12 -12.12 -6.00 -6.84
N VAL A 13 -10.93 -6.30 -7.35
CA VAL A 13 -10.68 -7.55 -8.08
C VAL A 13 -9.68 -8.42 -7.31
N GLU A 14 -10.20 -9.23 -6.38
CA GLU A 14 -9.38 -10.11 -5.53
C GLU A 14 -8.50 -11.08 -6.34
N ALA A 15 -8.98 -11.55 -7.50
CA ALA A 15 -8.31 -12.53 -8.35
C ALA A 15 -6.96 -12.03 -8.93
N VAL A 16 -6.74 -10.72 -9.01
CA VAL A 16 -5.52 -10.12 -9.59
C VAL A 16 -4.67 -9.42 -8.52
N ARG A 17 -4.94 -9.62 -7.24
CA ARG A 17 -4.26 -8.90 -6.14
C ARG A 17 -2.73 -9.05 -6.16
N GLY A 18 -2.21 -10.23 -6.52
CA GLY A 18 -0.76 -10.43 -6.72
C GLY A 18 -0.24 -9.69 -7.96
N GLU A 19 -0.91 -9.90 -9.10
CA GLU A 19 -0.60 -9.23 -10.37
C GLU A 19 -0.88 -7.74 -10.37
N ASN A 20 -1.51 -7.18 -9.33
CA ASN A 20 -1.83 -5.77 -9.12
C ASN A 20 -1.01 -5.11 -8.01
N THR A 21 -0.16 -5.87 -7.31
CA THR A 21 0.73 -5.31 -6.28
C THR A 21 1.72 -4.32 -6.91
N LEU A 22 1.71 -3.08 -6.44
CA LEU A 22 2.62 -2.02 -6.87
C LEU A 22 3.85 -1.96 -5.97
N ALA A 23 3.61 -2.05 -4.68
CA ALA A 23 4.66 -1.96 -3.68
C ALA A 23 4.27 -2.76 -2.45
N VAL A 24 5.25 -3.41 -1.83
CA VAL A 24 5.07 -4.06 -0.55
C VAL A 24 6.36 -3.97 0.24
N TRP A 25 6.26 -3.52 1.49
CA TRP A 25 7.41 -3.29 2.35
C TRP A 25 7.02 -3.40 3.82
N ASP A 26 8.02 -3.66 4.65
CA ASP A 26 7.88 -3.56 6.10
C ASP A 26 8.21 -2.13 6.54
N ALA A 27 7.33 -1.53 7.32
CA ALA A 27 7.53 -0.21 7.88
C ALA A 27 6.92 -0.09 9.28
N TRP A 28 7.32 0.94 10.00
CA TRP A 28 6.49 1.44 11.09
C TRP A 28 5.22 2.06 10.53
N TRP A 29 4.24 2.32 11.40
CA TRP A 29 2.95 2.87 11.01
C TRP A 29 3.15 4.06 10.05
N PRO A 30 2.63 3.99 8.81
CA PRO A 30 2.81 5.06 7.85
C PRO A 30 1.98 6.28 8.25
N GLU A 31 2.63 7.31 8.81
CA GLU A 31 1.95 8.56 9.24
C GLU A 31 1.15 9.20 8.10
N TRP A 32 1.64 9.11 6.86
CA TRP A 32 0.95 9.59 5.67
C TRP A 32 -0.42 8.93 5.43
N VAL A 33 -0.67 7.73 5.98
CA VAL A 33 -2.01 7.12 5.92
C VAL A 33 -3.00 7.89 6.79
N ASP A 34 -2.55 8.38 7.94
CA ASP A 34 -3.37 9.22 8.82
C ASP A 34 -3.63 10.58 8.16
N ASP A 35 -2.58 11.26 7.65
CA ASP A 35 -2.72 12.52 6.91
C ASP A 35 -3.71 12.40 5.74
N LEU A 36 -3.65 11.32 4.96
CA LEU A 36 -4.55 11.12 3.84
C LEU A 36 -5.98 10.72 4.28
N LEU A 37 -6.14 10.05 5.42
CA LEU A 37 -7.45 9.78 6.03
C LEU A 37 -8.08 11.08 6.53
N GLU A 38 -7.33 11.90 7.26
CA GLU A 38 -7.77 13.21 7.74
C GLU A 38 -8.12 14.16 6.59
N ALA A 39 -7.33 14.11 5.49
CA ALA A 39 -7.61 14.85 4.27
C ALA A 39 -8.83 14.32 3.48
N GLY A 40 -9.44 13.20 3.88
CA GLY A 40 -10.55 12.56 3.17
C GLY A 40 -10.17 11.95 1.82
N LYS A 41 -8.87 11.74 1.59
CA LYS A 41 -8.30 11.16 0.36
C LYS A 41 -8.23 9.63 0.44
N LEU A 42 -8.16 9.11 1.67
CA LEU A 42 -8.31 7.70 1.96
C LEU A 42 -9.69 7.42 2.55
N THR A 43 -10.29 6.34 2.09
CA THR A 43 -11.48 5.73 2.68
C THR A 43 -11.07 4.40 3.29
N GLN A 44 -11.23 4.28 4.61
CA GLN A 44 -11.07 3.00 5.27
C GLN A 44 -12.25 2.09 4.91
N SER A 45 -11.97 1.02 4.19
CA SER A 45 -13.00 0.08 3.74
C SER A 45 -13.22 -1.06 4.72
N ARG A 46 -12.23 -1.40 5.56
CA ARG A 46 -12.31 -2.50 6.53
C ARG A 46 -11.47 -2.18 7.77
N SER A 47 -12.08 -2.18 8.96
CA SER A 47 -11.42 -1.93 10.25
C SER A 47 -11.62 -3.04 11.30
N ASP A 48 -12.57 -3.95 11.09
CA ASP A 48 -13.05 -4.85 12.15
C ASP A 48 -12.15 -6.05 12.45
N THR A 49 -11.22 -6.42 11.56
CA THR A 49 -10.31 -7.54 11.77
C THR A 49 -9.15 -7.41 10.79
N PHE A 50 -7.91 -7.40 11.27
CA PHE A 50 -6.73 -7.27 10.42
C PHE A 50 -6.80 -8.19 9.19
N PRO A 51 -6.41 -7.71 8.01
CA PRO A 51 -5.72 -6.43 7.74
C PRO A 51 -6.66 -5.21 7.67
N SER A 52 -6.14 -4.04 8.08
CA SER A 52 -6.79 -2.76 7.81
C SER A 52 -6.66 -2.46 6.33
N LEU A 53 -7.80 -2.26 5.67
CA LEU A 53 -7.87 -1.95 4.24
C LEU A 53 -8.27 -0.50 4.04
N TYR A 54 -7.40 0.26 3.41
CA TYR A 54 -7.65 1.64 2.98
C TYR A 54 -7.72 1.69 1.46
N ARG A 55 -8.52 2.62 0.94
CA ARG A 55 -8.71 2.86 -0.49
C ARG A 55 -8.50 4.33 -0.78
N GLY A 56 -7.74 4.67 -1.81
CA GLY A 56 -7.59 6.05 -2.27
C GLY A 56 -7.10 6.14 -3.70
N ILE A 57 -6.93 7.35 -4.20
CA ILE A 57 -6.48 7.56 -5.57
C ILE A 57 -4.97 7.40 -5.70
N ALA A 58 -4.54 6.85 -6.83
CA ALA A 58 -3.12 6.66 -7.12
C ALA A 58 -2.37 8.00 -7.10
N SER A 59 -2.98 9.09 -7.57
CA SER A 59 -2.35 10.42 -7.59
C SER A 59 -1.87 10.90 -6.22
N ASP A 60 -2.57 10.54 -5.13
CA ASP A 60 -2.20 10.93 -3.77
C ASP A 60 -1.28 9.90 -3.10
N ILE A 61 -1.41 8.62 -3.44
CA ILE A 61 -0.69 7.53 -2.79
C ILE A 61 0.68 7.27 -3.44
N LEU A 62 0.77 7.34 -4.77
CA LEU A 62 2.03 7.13 -5.50
C LEU A 62 3.19 8.02 -5.01
N PRO A 63 3.03 9.32 -4.75
CA PRO A 63 4.12 10.15 -4.22
C PRO A 63 4.50 9.82 -2.77
N MET A 64 3.66 9.08 -2.03
CA MET A 64 3.96 8.62 -0.67
C MET A 64 4.71 7.29 -0.65
N LEU A 65 4.78 6.58 -1.78
CA LEU A 65 5.49 5.32 -1.88
C LEU A 65 7.00 5.55 -1.73
N PRO A 66 7.71 4.71 -0.96
CA PRO A 66 9.15 4.83 -0.85
C PRO A 66 9.82 4.60 -2.21
N GLU A 67 10.61 5.58 -2.66
CA GLU A 67 11.46 5.44 -3.86
C GLU A 67 12.46 4.32 -3.63
N ASN A 68 12.28 3.19 -4.31
CA ASN A 68 13.14 1.99 -4.42
C ASN A 68 14.42 2.01 -3.56
N ARG A 69 14.25 2.15 -2.25
CA ARG A 69 15.30 1.87 -1.29
C ARG A 69 15.18 0.38 -1.18
N ARG A 70 16.25 -0.33 -1.56
CA ARG A 70 16.52 -1.70 -1.12
C ARG A 70 16.38 -1.71 0.40
N MET A 71 15.15 -1.78 0.89
CA MET A 71 14.83 -1.94 2.29
C MET A 71 15.41 -3.30 2.62
N SER A 72 16.26 -3.31 3.62
CA SER A 72 17.08 -4.46 4.01
C SER A 72 16.25 -5.75 3.93
N PRO A 73 16.79 -6.84 3.36
CA PRO A 73 16.03 -8.07 3.25
C PRO A 73 15.58 -8.48 4.65
N ALA A 74 14.29 -8.35 4.94
CA ALA A 74 13.72 -9.02 6.10
C ALA A 74 13.89 -10.51 5.82
N ARG A 75 14.38 -11.29 6.80
CA ARG A 75 14.69 -12.73 6.63
C ARG A 75 13.52 -13.58 6.07
N TYR A 76 12.31 -13.04 6.06
CA TYR A 76 11.08 -13.71 5.62
C TYR A 76 10.29 -12.95 4.54
N PHE A 77 10.69 -11.71 4.20
CA PHE A 77 9.93 -10.85 3.30
C PHE A 77 10.86 -9.99 2.45
N THR A 78 10.82 -10.19 1.14
CA THR A 78 11.56 -9.33 0.20
C THR A 78 10.68 -8.11 -0.07
N PRO A 79 11.07 -6.90 0.38
CA PRO A 79 10.35 -5.71 -0.03
C PRO A 79 10.46 -5.55 -1.55
N GLU A 80 9.31 -5.43 -2.20
CA GLU A 80 9.20 -5.32 -3.66
C GLU A 80 8.44 -4.05 -3.99
N VAL A 81 9.17 -3.07 -4.54
CA VAL A 81 8.59 -1.85 -5.11
C VAL A 81 8.73 -1.97 -6.63
N LEU A 82 7.62 -2.28 -7.30
CA LEU A 82 7.57 -2.48 -8.74
C LEU A 82 7.39 -1.13 -9.43
N GLN A 83 8.50 -0.37 -9.51
CA GLN A 83 8.52 0.99 -10.06
C GLN A 83 7.94 1.07 -11.48
N GLU A 84 8.20 0.07 -12.32
CA GLU A 84 7.64 -0.01 -13.69
C GLU A 84 6.11 -0.01 -13.68
N ARG A 85 5.51 -0.67 -12.68
CA ARG A 85 4.07 -0.78 -12.53
C ARG A 85 3.46 0.46 -11.89
N ILE A 86 4.20 1.10 -10.99
CA ILE A 86 3.86 2.42 -10.45
C ILE A 86 3.81 3.46 -11.58
N ASN A 87 4.82 3.47 -12.46
CA ASN A 87 4.86 4.38 -13.60
C ASN A 87 3.79 4.08 -14.66
N ALA A 88 3.43 2.80 -14.84
CA ALA A 88 2.34 2.40 -15.73
C ALA A 88 0.95 2.53 -15.08
N CYS A 89 0.88 2.84 -13.79
CA CYS A 89 -0.38 2.97 -13.07
C CYS A 89 -1.05 4.32 -13.44
N PRO A 90 -2.31 4.32 -13.90
CA PRO A 90 -3.03 5.56 -14.09
C PRO A 90 -3.23 6.27 -12.74
N LEU A 91 -2.99 7.59 -12.71
CA LEU A 91 -3.12 8.43 -11.51
C LEU A 91 -4.55 8.51 -10.96
N ASP A 92 -5.54 8.24 -11.81
CA ASP A 92 -6.95 8.21 -11.46
C ASP A 92 -7.43 6.84 -10.93
N ALA A 93 -6.56 5.82 -10.92
CA ALA A 93 -6.95 4.52 -10.39
C ALA A 93 -7.06 4.51 -8.87
N ILE A 94 -8.03 3.74 -8.38
CA ILE A 94 -8.14 3.42 -6.95
C ILE A 94 -7.07 2.39 -6.58
N LEU A 95 -6.22 2.75 -5.62
CA LEU A 95 -5.29 1.86 -4.96
C LEU A 95 -5.87 1.39 -3.63
N GLY A 96 -5.67 0.10 -3.35
CA GLY A 96 -5.84 -0.47 -2.02
C GLY A 96 -4.52 -0.42 -1.27
N ILE A 97 -4.57 0.04 -0.02
CA ILE A 97 -3.47 -0.06 0.94
C ILE A 97 -3.90 -1.05 2.01
N GLU A 98 -3.10 -2.08 2.19
CA GLU A 98 -3.29 -3.10 3.22
C GLU A 98 -2.17 -3.01 4.23
N ILE A 99 -2.56 -2.84 5.48
CA ILE A 99 -1.63 -2.79 6.60
C ILE A 99 -1.88 -4.00 7.48
N TRP A 100 -0.85 -4.84 7.61
CA TRP A 100 -0.86 -6.00 8.49
C TRP A 100 0.03 -5.74 9.69
N ASP A 101 -0.49 -5.93 10.89
CA ASP A 101 0.33 -5.96 12.09
C ASP A 101 1.14 -7.27 12.12
N GLN A 102 2.47 -7.17 12.24
CA GLN A 102 3.37 -8.34 12.28
C GLN A 102 3.69 -8.78 13.72
N CYS A 103 2.80 -8.53 14.67
CA CYS A 103 3.07 -8.80 16.09
C CYS A 103 3.01 -10.29 16.46
#